data_AF-A0A0K8SMK8-F1
#
_entry.id   AF-A0A0K8SMK8-F1
#
_cell.length_a   1.000
_cell.length_b   1.000
_cell.length_c   1.000
_cell.angle_alpha   90.00
_cell.angle_beta   90.00
_cell.angle_gamma   90.00
#
_symmetry.space_group_name_H-M   'P 1'
#
loop_
_entity.id
_entity.type
_entity.pdbx_description
1 polymer ?
#
loop_
_entity_poly.entity_id
_entity_poly.type
_entity_poly.pdbx_seq_one_letter_code
_entity_poly.pdbx_strand_id
1 'polypeptide(L)'
;LTSSRGWPPRQANMQWQDLNRPVDGLNVTINDMERWRRNIEEAISTGTVTNADGTTSPLDIDILGNMLEASILSPNRELYGSIHNNGHSFSAYIHDPTHR
;
A
#
# COMPACT_ATOMS: atom_id res chain seq x y z
N LEU A 1 10.20 2.64 29.58
CA LEU A 1 9.81 3.32 28.31
C LEU A 1 10.86 2.97 27.26
N THR A 2 10.47 2.36 26.14
CA THR A 2 11.41 1.81 25.15
C THR A 2 12.10 2.86 24.29
N SER A 3 11.37 3.92 23.85
CA SER A 3 11.91 4.97 22.96
C SER A 3 12.08 6.33 23.62
N SER A 4 11.42 6.59 24.76
CA SER A 4 11.35 7.92 25.39
C SER A 4 10.94 9.04 24.41
N ARG A 5 9.96 8.73 23.54
CA ARG A 5 9.32 9.64 22.58
C ARG A 5 7.80 9.51 22.66
N GLY A 6 7.09 10.61 22.45
CA GLY A 6 5.64 10.58 22.23
C GLY A 6 5.30 10.15 20.81
N TRP A 7 4.07 9.65 20.61
CA TRP A 7 3.52 9.40 19.28
C TRP A 7 3.24 10.75 18.58
N PRO A 8 3.86 11.04 17.42
CA PRO A 8 3.69 12.33 16.76
C PRO A 8 2.22 12.60 16.37
N PRO A 9 1.68 13.81 16.66
CA PRO A 9 0.33 14.17 16.24
C PRO A 9 0.28 14.48 14.73
N ARG A 10 -0.94 14.59 14.20
CA ARG A 10 -1.20 15.09 12.84
C ARG A 10 -1.93 16.43 12.93
N GLN A 11 -1.34 17.49 12.40
CA GLN A 11 -2.00 18.80 12.30
C GLN A 11 -3.01 18.80 11.15
N ALA A 12 -3.96 19.73 11.17
CA ALA A 12 -4.94 19.87 10.11
C ALA A 12 -4.28 20.12 8.75
N ASN A 13 -4.90 19.61 7.67
CA ASN A 13 -4.52 19.84 6.27
C ASN A 13 -3.16 19.26 5.83
N MET A 14 -2.55 18.37 6.60
CA MET A 14 -1.39 17.61 6.13
C MET A 14 -1.80 16.66 4.98
N GLN A 15 -0.93 16.54 3.99
CA GLN A 15 -1.15 15.69 2.81
C GLN A 15 -0.08 14.60 2.73
N TRP A 16 -0.41 13.48 2.10
CA TRP A 16 0.55 12.43 1.80
C TRP A 16 1.70 12.98 0.95
N GLN A 17 2.89 12.45 1.21
CA GLN A 17 4.13 12.75 0.52
C GLN A 17 4.83 11.43 0.25
N ASP A 18 5.61 11.35 -0.82
CA ASP A 18 6.41 10.16 -1.12
C ASP A 18 7.30 9.78 0.08
N LEU A 19 7.29 8.49 0.42
CA LEU A 19 8.06 7.97 1.54
C LEU A 19 9.43 7.51 1.07
N ASN A 20 10.47 8.12 1.61
CA ASN A 20 11.86 7.73 1.38
C ASN A 20 12.59 7.64 2.73
N ARG A 21 12.35 6.53 3.43
CA ARG A 21 12.90 6.23 4.76
C ARG A 21 13.64 4.88 4.70
N PRO A 22 14.85 4.82 4.11
CA PRO A 22 15.55 3.56 3.87
C PRO A 22 15.88 2.81 5.17
N VAL A 23 16.06 3.51 6.29
CA VAL A 23 16.26 2.90 7.62
C VAL A 23 15.05 2.10 8.10
N ASP A 24 13.85 2.43 7.60
CA ASP A 24 12.59 1.77 7.91
C ASP A 24 12.16 0.79 6.79
N GLY A 25 12.99 0.62 5.75
CA GLY A 25 12.66 -0.19 4.58
C GLY A 25 11.54 0.40 3.69
N LEU A 26 11.27 1.71 3.80
CA LEU A 26 10.22 2.38 3.05
C LEU A 26 10.79 3.20 1.89
N ASN A 27 10.44 2.79 0.68
CA ASN A 27 10.65 3.55 -0.55
C ASN A 27 9.43 3.34 -1.44
N VAL A 28 8.42 4.19 -1.29
CA VAL A 28 7.13 4.07 -1.98
C VAL A 28 6.58 5.45 -2.30
N THR A 29 6.07 5.61 -3.52
CA THR A 29 5.55 6.89 -4.01
C THR A 29 4.02 6.89 -4.06
N ILE A 30 3.43 8.08 -4.10
CA ILE A 30 2.00 8.26 -4.35
C ILE A 30 1.62 7.64 -5.71
N ASN A 31 2.50 7.75 -6.71
CA ASN A 31 2.29 7.13 -8.02
C ASN A 31 2.20 5.60 -7.96
N ASP A 32 2.96 4.94 -7.08
CA ASP A 32 2.84 3.50 -6.86
C ASP A 32 1.46 3.15 -6.29
N MET A 33 1.00 3.91 -5.29
CA MET A 33 -0.32 3.74 -4.69
C MET A 33 -1.45 3.92 -5.70
N GLU A 34 -1.37 4.97 -6.53
CA GLU A 34 -2.36 5.21 -7.58
C GLU A 34 -2.35 4.13 -8.66
N ARG A 35 -1.17 3.62 -9.04
CA ARG A 35 -1.04 2.52 -10.01
C ARG A 35 -1.69 1.25 -9.46
N TRP A 36 -1.35 0.86 -8.24
CA TRP A 36 -1.93 -0.32 -7.59
C TRP A 36 -3.44 -0.20 -7.44
N ARG A 37 -3.94 1.00 -7.06
CA ARG A 37 -5.38 1.27 -7.00
C ARG A 37 -6.06 1.04 -8.34
N ARG A 38 -5.53 1.60 -9.43
CA ARG A 38 -6.09 1.42 -10.79
C ARG A 38 -6.13 -0.06 -11.18
N ASN A 39 -5.07 -0.81 -10.88
CA ASN A 39 -5.02 -2.25 -11.20
C ASN A 39 -6.06 -3.06 -10.41
N ILE A 40 -6.29 -2.73 -9.13
CA ILE A 40 -7.35 -3.36 -8.33
C ILE A 40 -8.74 -2.97 -8.85
N GLU A 41 -8.97 -1.69 -9.18
CA GLU A 41 -10.22 -1.22 -9.76
C GLU A 41 -10.53 -1.92 -11.09
N GLU A 42 -9.51 -2.15 -11.92
CA GLU A 42 -9.63 -2.92 -13.16
C GLU A 42 -10.04 -4.37 -12.88
N ALA A 43 -9.35 -5.07 -11.97
CA ALA A 43 -9.68 -6.45 -11.59
C ALA A 43 -11.11 -6.59 -11.05
N ILE A 44 -11.58 -5.60 -10.27
CA ILE A 44 -12.97 -5.53 -9.81
C ILE A 44 -13.92 -5.34 -11.00
N SER A 45 -13.59 -4.44 -11.93
CA SER A 45 -14.44 -4.14 -13.08
C SER A 45 -14.58 -5.29 -14.07
N THR A 46 -13.53 -6.11 -14.22
CA THR A 46 -13.52 -7.28 -15.11
C THR A 46 -14.00 -8.55 -14.42
N GLY A 47 -13.99 -8.59 -13.08
CA GLY A 47 -14.24 -9.80 -12.30
C GLY A 47 -13.11 -10.83 -12.42
N THR A 48 -11.90 -10.42 -12.83
CA THR A 48 -10.76 -11.30 -13.07
C THR A 48 -9.48 -10.73 -12.48
N VAL A 49 -8.62 -11.60 -11.94
CA VAL A 49 -7.30 -11.26 -11.43
C VAL A 49 -6.21 -11.84 -12.32
N THR A 50 -5.06 -11.16 -12.39
CA THR A 50 -3.86 -11.63 -13.10
C THR A 50 -2.87 -12.16 -12.08
N ASN A 51 -2.53 -13.45 -12.19
CA ASN A 51 -1.55 -14.13 -11.35
C ASN A 51 -0.12 -13.70 -11.73
N ALA A 52 0.85 -13.99 -10.86
CA ALA A 52 2.26 -13.66 -11.11
C ALA A 52 2.85 -14.35 -12.37
N ASP A 53 2.29 -15.48 -12.80
CA ASP A 53 2.68 -16.19 -14.02
C ASP A 53 2.00 -15.65 -15.30
N GLY A 54 1.15 -14.62 -15.17
CA GLY A 54 0.39 -14.02 -16.26
C GLY A 54 -0.91 -14.72 -16.61
N THR A 55 -1.25 -15.84 -15.95
CA THR A 55 -2.58 -16.46 -16.07
C THR A 55 -3.63 -15.61 -15.36
N THR A 56 -4.91 -15.87 -15.64
CA THR A 56 -6.01 -15.20 -14.95
C THR A 56 -6.85 -16.15 -14.13
N SER A 57 -7.52 -15.62 -13.10
CA SER A 57 -8.46 -16.37 -12.27
C SER A 57 -9.69 -15.49 -11.96
N PRO A 58 -10.87 -16.08 -11.71
CA PRO A 58 -12.04 -15.32 -11.28
C PRO A 58 -11.74 -14.59 -9.97
N LEU A 59 -12.20 -13.34 -9.85
CA LEU A 59 -12.12 -12.60 -8.61
C LEU A 59 -13.20 -13.09 -7.65
N ASP A 60 -12.81 -13.33 -6.40
CA ASP A 60 -13.72 -13.44 -5.27
C ASP A 60 -13.31 -12.48 -4.14
N ILE A 61 -14.10 -12.45 -3.06
CA ILE A 61 -13.89 -11.51 -1.95
C ILE A 61 -12.65 -11.84 -1.11
N ASP A 62 -12.26 -13.11 -1.02
CA ASP A 62 -11.08 -13.53 -0.26
C ASP A 62 -9.79 -13.14 -1.01
N ILE A 63 -9.77 -13.38 -2.32
CA ILE A 63 -8.71 -12.90 -3.21
C ILE A 63 -8.60 -11.38 -3.14
N LEU A 64 -9.73 -10.65 -3.21
CA LEU A 64 -9.71 -9.19 -3.10
C LEU A 64 -9.13 -8.71 -1.76
N GLY A 65 -9.50 -9.35 -0.64
CA GLY A 65 -8.94 -9.06 0.67
C GLY A 65 -7.41 -9.23 0.69
N ASN A 66 -6.93 -10.37 0.19
CA ASN A 66 -5.51 -10.67 0.09
C ASN A 66 -4.75 -9.70 -0.83
N MET A 67 -5.38 -9.18 -1.88
CA MET A 67 -4.80 -8.17 -2.78
C MET A 67 -4.72 -6.78 -2.15
N LEU A 68 -5.75 -6.37 -1.39
CA LEU A 68 -5.85 -5.01 -0.87
C LEU A 68 -4.93 -4.77 0.33
N GLU A 69 -4.74 -5.79 1.19
CA GLU A 69 -3.96 -5.65 2.42
C GLU A 69 -2.48 -5.24 2.17
N ALA A 70 -1.62 -6.01 1.50
CA ALA A 70 -1.74 -7.34 0.91
C ALA A 70 -1.07 -8.40 1.81
N SER A 71 -1.59 -9.62 1.79
CA SER A 71 -0.99 -10.76 2.49
C SER A 71 -0.01 -11.50 1.56
N ILE A 72 0.71 -12.49 2.09
CA ILE A 72 1.55 -13.38 1.27
C ILE A 72 0.72 -14.25 0.30
N LEU A 73 -0.60 -14.28 0.47
CA LEU A 73 -1.54 -15.01 -0.38
C LEU A 73 -2.05 -14.16 -1.56
N SER A 74 -1.60 -12.91 -1.72
CA SER A 74 -1.94 -12.10 -2.89
C SER A 74 -1.49 -12.81 -4.18
N PRO A 75 -2.36 -12.95 -5.19
CA PRO A 75 -2.04 -13.67 -6.43
C PRO A 75 -0.92 -13.00 -7.24
N ASN A 76 -0.76 -11.68 -7.08
CA ASN A 76 0.29 -10.91 -7.75
C ASN A 76 0.59 -9.59 -7.00
N ARG A 77 1.48 -9.68 -6.02
CA ARG A 77 1.87 -8.53 -5.18
C ARG A 77 2.61 -7.43 -5.95
N GLU A 78 3.30 -7.78 -7.03
CA GLU A 78 3.97 -6.79 -7.88
C GLU A 78 2.95 -5.89 -8.60
N LEU A 79 1.91 -6.52 -9.16
CA LEU A 79 0.85 -5.83 -9.88
C LEU A 79 -0.10 -5.06 -8.96
N TYR A 80 -0.51 -5.64 -7.83
CA TYR A 80 -1.55 -5.09 -6.96
C TYR A 80 -1.01 -4.38 -5.71
N GLY A 81 0.27 -4.54 -5.40
CA GLY A 81 0.93 -3.83 -4.31
C GLY A 81 0.45 -4.23 -2.92
N SER A 82 0.36 -3.24 -2.03
CA SER A 82 -0.10 -3.39 -0.65
C SER A 82 -0.73 -2.08 -0.18
N ILE A 83 -1.89 -1.75 -0.74
CA ILE A 83 -2.50 -0.42 -0.60
C ILE A 83 -2.89 -0.13 0.85
N HIS A 84 -3.57 -1.06 1.54
CA HIS A 84 -3.99 -0.84 2.92
C HIS A 84 -2.77 -0.60 3.84
N ASN A 85 -1.77 -1.49 3.80
CA ASN A 85 -0.60 -1.37 4.67
C ASN A 85 0.20 -0.08 4.39
N ASN A 86 0.41 0.27 3.11
CA ASN A 86 1.08 1.52 2.79
C ASN A 86 0.22 2.74 3.11
N GLY A 87 -1.11 2.67 3.02
CA GLY A 87 -2.01 3.73 3.47
C GLY A 87 -1.81 4.08 4.95
N HIS A 88 -1.57 3.07 5.80
CA HIS A 88 -1.12 3.28 7.18
C HIS A 88 0.24 3.99 7.22
N SER A 89 1.25 3.51 6.47
CA SER A 89 2.59 4.12 6.42
C SER A 89 2.57 5.59 5.98
N PHE A 90 1.88 5.93 4.89
CA PHE A 90 1.75 7.30 4.38
C PHE A 90 1.07 8.22 5.40
N SER A 91 0.06 7.70 6.11
CA SER A 91 -0.65 8.46 7.14
C SER A 91 0.17 8.62 8.43
N ALA A 92 0.97 7.61 8.79
CA ALA A 92 1.80 7.61 9.99
C ALA A 92 3.03 8.51 9.84
N TYR A 93 3.71 8.45 8.69
CA TYR A 93 4.93 9.23 8.42
C TYR A 93 4.66 10.59 7.77
N ILE A 94 3.40 11.02 7.73
CA ILE A 94 3.02 12.30 7.10
C ILE A 94 3.78 13.52 7.69
N HIS A 95 4.25 13.41 8.94
CA HIS A 95 5.02 14.45 9.63
C HIS A 95 6.53 14.40 9.38
N ASP A 96 7.06 13.31 8.85
CA ASP A 96 8.49 13.12 8.53
C ASP A 96 8.64 12.02 7.46
N PRO A 97 8.30 12.31 6.19
CA PRO A 97 8.26 11.29 5.13
C PRO A 97 9.65 10.84 4.64
N THR A 98 10.71 11.56 5.00
CA THR A 98 12.07 11.35 4.48
C THR A 98 13.14 11.24 5.55
N HIS A 99 12.76 11.15 6.82
CA HIS A 99 13.66 11.05 7.97
C HIS A 99 14.65 12.21 8.12
N ARG A 100 14.14 13.45 8.18
CA ARG A 100 14.95 14.69 8.28
C ARG A 100 14.98 15.29 9.68
#